data_AF-A0A3D4GZG9-F1
#
_entry.id   AF-A0A3D4GZG9-F1
#
_cell.length_a   1.000
_cell.length_b   1.000
_cell.length_c   1.000
_cell.angle_alpha   90.00
_cell.angle_beta   90.00
_cell.angle_gamma   90.00
#
_symmetry.space_group_name_H-M   'P 1'
#
loop_
_entity.id
_entity.type
_entity.pdbx_description
1 polymer ?
#
loop_
_entity_poly.entity_id
_entity_poly.type
_entity_poly.pdbx_seq_one_letter_code
_entity_poly.pdbx_strand_id
1 'polypeptide(L)' 'MALLSIIKDILDFSKLEADKFELDVKAFSPREVLTKTTKLFRPRANEKGLEFRSEIQDAIPDMVSGHSGRFQQILVNLV' A
#
# COMPACT_ATOMS: atom_id res chain seq x y z
N MET A 1 11.16 -6.81 -1.81
CA MET A 1 12.60 -6.51 -1.73
C MET A 1 12.74 -5.03 -1.37
N ALA A 2 13.18 -4.72 -0.15
CA ALA A 2 13.17 -3.35 0.38
C ALA A 2 14.04 -2.36 -0.45
N LEU A 3 15.16 -2.82 -1.01
CA LEU A 3 16.08 -1.96 -1.76
C LEU A 3 15.47 -1.36 -3.03
N LEU A 4 14.73 -2.15 -3.81
CA LEU A 4 14.09 -1.66 -5.04
C LEU A 4 12.95 -0.68 -4.75
N SER A 5 12.22 -0.90 -3.64
CA SER A 5 11.21 0.05 -3.16
C SER A 5 11.85 1.39 -2.81
N ILE A 6 12.94 1.37 -2.03
CA ILE A 6 13.65 2.58 -1.61
C ILE A 6 14.15 3.39 -2.81
N ILE A 7 14.73 2.72 -3.81
CA ILE A 7 15.18 3.39 -5.04
C ILE A 7 13.99 4.02 -5.79
N LYS A 8 12.85 3.31 -5.85
CA LYS A 8 11.62 3.81 -6.48
C LYS A 8 11.06 5.02 -5.73
N ASP A 9 11.12 5.02 -4.40
CA ASP A 9 10.66 6.11 -3.54
C ASP A 9 11.52 7.37 -3.73
N ILE A 10 12.85 7.23 -3.81
CA ILE A 10 13.77 8.35 -4.09
C ILE A 10 13.51 8.95 -5.47
N LEU A 11 13.24 8.12 -6.48
CA LEU A 11 12.90 8.54 -7.83
C LEU A 11 11.55 9.25 -7.90
N ASP A 12 10.54 8.73 -7.21
CA ASP A 12 9.22 9.33 -7.14
C ASP A 12 9.26 10.68 -6.39
N PHE A 13 10.05 10.78 -5.31
CA PHE A 13 10.32 12.04 -4.61
C PHE A 13 11.00 13.08 -5.53
N SER A 14 12.01 12.65 -6.30
CA SER A 14 12.71 13.53 -7.25
C SER A 14 11.79 14.03 -8.38
N LYS A 15 10.76 13.27 -8.76
CA LYS A 15 9.75 13.67 -9.75
C LYS A 15 8.71 14.63 -9.18
N LEU A 16 8.35 14.47 -7.90
CA LEU A 16 7.46 15.40 -7.17
C LEU A 16 8.08 16.79 -7.08
N GLU A 17 9.34 16.89 -6.67
CA GLU A 17 10.08 18.16 -6.59
C GLU A 17 10.26 18.84 -7.95
N ALA A 18 10.24 18.06 -9.04
CA ALA A 18 10.35 18.56 -10.41
C ALA A 18 9.01 18.91 -11.07
N ASP A 19 7.89 18.86 -10.33
CA ASP A 19 6.51 19.05 -10.82
C ASP A 19 6.15 18.11 -12.00
N LYS A 20 6.82 16.95 -12.09
CA LYS A 20 6.67 15.93 -13.15
C LYS A 20 5.93 14.68 -12.67
N PHE A 21 5.30 14.78 -11.50
CA PHE A 21 4.70 13.64 -10.86
C PHE A 21 3.23 13.52 -11.22
N GLU A 22 2.96 12.73 -12.26
CA GLU A 22 1.60 12.34 -12.56
C GLU A 22 1.20 11.14 -11.69
N LEU A 23 0.21 11.34 -10.83
CA LEU A 23 -0.51 10.23 -10.20
C LEU A 23 -1.38 9.58 -11.27
N ASP A 24 -1.04 8.35 -11.66
CA ASP A 24 -1.93 7.50 -12.46
C ASP A 24 -3.13 7.09 -11.60
N VAL A 25 -4.16 7.94 -11.58
CA VAL A 25 -5.39 7.76 -10.81
C VAL A 25 -6.30 6.81 -11.57
N LYS A 26 -6.56 5.64 -10.98
CA LYS A 26 -7.47 4.62 -11.50
C LYS A 26 -8.42 4.15 -10.40
N ALA A 27 -9.58 3.65 -10.79
CA ALA A 27 -10.48 3.01 -9.84
C ALA A 27 -9.84 1.71 -9.33
N PHE A 28 -9.77 1.51 -8.02
CA PHE A 28 -9.27 0.28 -7.40
C PHE A 28 -10.03 -0.07 -6.13
N SER A 29 -9.97 -1.34 -5.71
CA SER A 29 -10.60 -1.78 -4.46
C SER A 29 -9.64 -1.70 -3.27
N PRO A 30 -9.92 -0.88 -2.24
CA PRO A 30 -9.13 -0.84 -1.00
C PRO A 30 -9.13 -2.18 -0.27
N ARG A 31 -10.25 -2.91 -0.33
CA ARG A 31 -10.42 -4.23 0.31
C ARG A 31 -9.48 -5.27 -0.28
N GLU A 32 -9.32 -5.28 -1.60
CA GLU A 32 -8.34 -6.15 -2.25
C GLU A 32 -6.91 -5.81 -1.86
N VAL A 33 -6.57 -4.52 -1.83
CA VAL A 33 -5.21 -4.08 -1.47
C VAL A 33 -4.90 -4.45 -0.03
N LEU A 34 -5.80 -4.19 0.91
CA LEU A 34 -5.63 -4.56 2.32
C LEU A 34 -5.50 -6.08 2.50
N THR A 35 -6.29 -6.87 1.77
CA THR A 35 -6.20 -8.33 1.78
C THR A 35 -4.83 -8.81 1.30
N LYS A 36 -4.31 -8.23 0.20
CA LYS A 36 -2.97 -8.54 -0.32
C LYS A 36 -1.89 -8.18 0.69
N THR A 37 -1.96 -6.98 1.29
CA THR A 37 -1.01 -6.55 2.32
C THR A 37 -1.06 -7.47 3.53
N THR A 38 -2.25 -7.77 4.06
CA THR A 38 -2.42 -8.66 5.23
C THR A 38 -1.78 -10.03 5.00
N LYS A 39 -1.95 -10.63 3.81
CA LYS A 39 -1.33 -11.91 3.45
C LYS A 39 0.21 -11.88 3.49
N LEU A 40 0.84 -10.73 3.26
CA LEU A 40 2.31 -10.58 3.33
C LEU A 40 2.83 -10.60 4.77
N PHE A 41 2.07 -10.06 5.73
CA PHE A 41 2.51 -9.90 7.12
C PHE A 41 2.05 -11.02 8.05
N ARG A 42 0.93 -11.70 7.73
CA ARG A 42 0.35 -12.76 8.56
C ARG A 42 1.35 -13.86 8.95
N PRO A 43 2.18 -14.41 8.04
CA PRO A 43 3.17 -15.43 8.41
C PRO A 43 4.16 -14.94 9.47
N ARG A 44 4.69 -13.73 9.30
CA ARG A 44 5.65 -13.12 10.24
C ARG A 44 5.02 -12.81 11.59
N ALA A 45 3.76 -12.37 11.61
CA ALA A 45 3.04 -12.15 12.85
C ALA A 45 2.83 -13.47 13.61
N ASN A 46 2.41 -14.52 12.90
CA ASN A 46 2.23 -15.87 13.47
C ASN A 46 3.54 -16.44 14.04
N GLU A 47 4.66 -16.31 13.32
CA GLU A 47 5.98 -16.75 13.80
C GLU A 47 6.39 -16.07 15.11
N LYS A 48 5.95 -14.82 15.32
CA LYS A 48 6.21 -14.04 16.53
C LYS A 48 5.12 -14.20 17.60
N GLY A 49 4.11 -15.04 17.35
CA GLY A 49 2.96 -15.18 18.25
C GLY A 49 2.13 -13.90 18.41
N LEU A 50 2.19 -12.99 17.42
CA LEU A 50 1.51 -11.70 17.46
C LEU A 50 0.14 -11.79 16.78
N GLU A 51 -0.86 -11.14 17.39
CA GLU A 51 -2.16 -10.97 16.76
C GLU A 51 -2.08 -9.90 15.64
N PHE A 52 -2.55 -10.26 14.44
CA PHE A 52 -2.59 -9.36 13.29
C PHE A 52 -4.03 -9.21 12.79
N ARG A 53 -4.62 -8.03 13.00
CA ARG A 53 -5.99 -7.68 12.59
C ARG A 53 -5.99 -6.58 11.54
N SER A 54 -6.89 -6.71 10.57
CA SER A 54 -7.15 -5.69 9.55
C SER A 54 -8.65 -5.63 9.29
N GLU A 55 -9.20 -4.42 9.21
CA GLU A 55 -10.63 -4.16 9.09
C GLU A 55 -10.88 -2.97 8.17
N ILE A 56 -11.92 -3.03 7.34
CA ILE A 56 -12.41 -1.91 6.54
C ILE A 56 -13.90 -1.75 6.85
N GLN A 57 -14.27 -0.56 7.29
CA GLN A 57 -15.66 -0.22 7.57
C GLN A 57 -16.54 -0.35 6.32
N ASP A 58 -17.81 -0.74 6.52
CA ASP A 58 -18.78 -0.90 5.43
C ASP A 58 -19.12 0.42 4.73
N ALA A 59 -18.94 1.56 5.42
CA ALA A 59 -19.10 2.88 4.84
C ALA A 59 -18.06 3.21 3.76
N ILE A 60 -16.96 2.45 3.66
CA ILE A 60 -15.94 2.65 2.65
C ILE A 60 -16.40 2.03 1.32
N PRO A 61 -16.45 2.81 0.22
CA PRO A 61 -16.81 2.30 -1.10
C PRO A 61 -15.93 1.14 -1.56
N ASP A 62 -16.52 0.20 -2.28
CA ASP A 62 -15.78 -0.96 -2.82
C ASP A 62 -14.71 -0.57 -3.84
N MET A 63 -14.91 0.56 -4.52
CA MET A 63 -13.99 1.14 -5.49
C MET A 63 -13.72 2.61 -5.15
N VAL A 64 -12.46 3.00 -5.13
CA VAL A 64 -12.01 4.38 -4.93
C VAL A 64 -11.07 4.81 -6.05
N SER A 65 -11.04 6.09 -6.36
CA SER A 65 -10.11 6.64 -7.35
C SER A 65 -8.76 6.93 -6.71
N GLY A 66 -7.69 6.34 -7.22
CA GLY A 66 -6.32 6.61 -6.77
C GLY A 66 -5.31 5.66 -7.38
N HIS A 67 -4.11 5.60 -6.80
CA HIS A 67 -3.06 4.70 -7.28
C HIS A 67 -2.92 3.51 -6.32
N SER A 68 -3.46 2.35 -6.72
CA SER A 68 -3.46 1.13 -5.90
C SER A 68 -2.06 0.71 -5.42
N GLY A 69 -1.05 0.81 -6.29
CA GLY A 69 0.34 0.49 -5.95
C GLY A 69 0.92 1.37 -4.84
N ARG A 70 0.70 2.69 -4.89
CA ARG A 70 1.16 3.62 -3.84
C ARG A 70 0.39 3.41 -2.54
N PHE A 71 -0.92 3.18 -2.63
CA PHE A 71 -1.74 2.83 -1.47
C PHE A 71 -1.21 1.57 -0.78
N GLN A 72 -0.91 0.51 -1.54
CA GLN A 72 -0.32 -0.71 -1.00
C GLN A 72 1.04 -0.45 -0.34
N GLN A 73 1.88 0.35 -0.98
CA GLN A 73 3.21 0.67 -0.49
C GLN A 73 3.17 1.43 0.83
N ILE A 74 2.26 2.40 0.96
CA ILE A 74 2.01 3.10 2.23
C ILE A 74 1.63 2.10 3.32
N LEU A 75 0.69 1.19 3.04
CA LEU A 75 0.31 0.17 4.02
C LEU A 75 1.47 -0.75 4.40
N VAL A 76 2.31 -1.16 3.44
CA VAL A 76 3.50 -2.00 3.70
C VAL A 76 4.53 -1.27 4.57
N ASN A 77 4.64 0.05 4.45
CA ASN A 77 5.58 0.84 5.25
C ASN A 77 5.09 1.12 6.67
N LEU A 78 3.77 1.15 6.89
CA LEU A 78 3.16 1.43 8.19
C LEU A 78 3.00 0.19 9.09
N VAL A 79 3.07 -1.00 8.51
CA VAL A 79 2.85 -2.30 9.18
C VAL A 79 4.18 -3.00 9.46
#